data_AF-A0A962UH35-F1
#
_entry.id   AF-A0A962UH35-F1
#
_cell.length_a   1.000
_cell.length_b   1.000
_cell.length_c   1.000
_cell.angle_alpha   90.00
_cell.angle_beta   90.00
_cell.angle_gamma   90.00
#
_symmetry.space_group_name_H-M   'P 1'
#
loop_
_entity.id
_entity.type
_entity.pdbx_description
1 polymer ?
#
loop_
_entity_poly.entity_id
_entity_poly.type
_entity_poly.pdbx_seq_one_letter_code
_entity_poly.pdbx_strand_id
1 'polypeptide(L)'
;MLLSLVLLAGVWLCPVASFGAPNVPASTQATTPPPKRFNFADVRRRAEVLATHPFQAQSNVLPDFLKHLDYDQYRDIRFRAERSLWRDQSLPFEIQFAPLGFLFFQRVAINVVDEGESRPLEYVSDLFDYGKNKVPEDLPKDLG
;
A
#
# COMPACT_ATOMS: atom_id res chain seq x y z
N MET A 1 15.81 79.16 -63.95
CA MET A 1 15.54 77.86 -64.60
C MET A 1 14.72 77.05 -63.60
N LEU A 2 13.38 77.08 -63.67
CA LEU A 2 12.51 76.05 -64.28
C LEU A 2 12.77 74.68 -63.62
N LEU A 3 11.86 74.05 -62.84
CA LEU A 3 10.46 73.71 -63.14
C LEU A 3 9.67 73.39 -61.84
N SER A 4 8.36 73.64 -61.85
CA SER A 4 7.35 73.25 -60.84
C SER A 4 7.00 71.76 -60.87
N LEU A 5 6.52 71.20 -59.75
CA LEU A 5 5.38 70.27 -59.74
C LEU A 5 4.70 70.21 -58.35
N VAL A 6 3.38 70.36 -58.36
CA VAL A 6 2.43 70.29 -57.22
C VAL A 6 1.85 68.87 -57.15
N LEU A 7 1.63 68.30 -55.94
CA LEU A 7 0.54 67.34 -55.64
C LEU A 7 0.52 67.05 -54.11
N LEU A 8 -0.46 67.55 -53.34
CA LEU A 8 -1.79 66.99 -53.02
C LEU A 8 -1.82 66.06 -51.78
N ALA A 9 -2.52 66.59 -50.76
CA ALA A 9 -3.21 66.01 -49.60
C ALA A 9 -3.16 64.50 -49.27
N GLY A 10 -3.03 64.22 -47.97
CA GLY A 10 -3.46 62.94 -47.38
C GLY A 10 -3.08 62.78 -45.90
N VAL A 11 -3.72 63.53 -44.99
CA VAL A 11 -3.65 63.21 -43.56
C VAL A 11 -4.58 62.02 -43.32
N TRP A 12 -4.01 60.82 -43.18
CA TRP A 12 -4.72 59.66 -42.69
C TRP A 12 -4.64 59.63 -41.16
N LEU A 13 -5.77 59.86 -40.49
CA LEU A 13 -5.97 59.45 -39.10
C LEU A 13 -6.02 57.92 -39.05
N CYS A 14 -4.96 57.27 -38.59
CA CYS A 14 -5.04 55.88 -38.16
C CYS A 14 -5.70 55.81 -36.78
N PRO A 15 -6.75 54.99 -36.59
CA PRO A 15 -7.28 54.74 -35.26
C PRO A 15 -6.29 53.88 -34.47
N VAL A 16 -5.97 54.31 -33.25
CA VAL A 16 -5.16 53.53 -32.30
C VAL A 16 -6.01 52.33 -31.86
N ALA A 17 -5.67 51.13 -32.36
CA ALA A 17 -6.23 49.89 -31.86
C ALA A 17 -5.70 49.64 -30.44
N SER A 18 -6.58 49.73 -29.44
CA SER A 18 -6.28 49.34 -28.07
C SER A 18 -6.16 47.81 -28.01
N PHE A 19 -4.95 47.30 -27.85
CA PHE A 19 -4.74 45.88 -27.60
C PHE A 19 -5.21 45.56 -26.17
N GLY A 20 -6.37 44.91 -26.06
CA GLY A 20 -6.82 44.32 -24.80
C GLY A 20 -5.80 43.28 -24.33
N ALA A 21 -5.41 43.37 -23.05
CA ALA A 21 -4.52 42.40 -22.42
C ALA A 21 -5.13 40.99 -22.52
N PRO A 22 -4.33 39.95 -22.81
CA PRO A 22 -4.82 38.58 -22.81
C PRO A 22 -5.28 38.22 -21.39
N ASN A 23 -6.55 37.84 -21.27
CA ASN A 23 -7.10 37.25 -20.05
C ASN A 23 -6.34 35.94 -19.81
N VAL A 24 -5.39 35.93 -18.89
CA VAL A 24 -4.74 34.70 -18.45
C VAL A 24 -5.79 33.91 -17.66
N PRO A 25 -6.26 32.76 -18.13
CA PRO A 25 -7.18 31.95 -17.34
C PRO A 25 -6.45 31.58 -16.04
N ALA A 26 -7.05 31.98 -14.91
CA ALA A 26 -6.57 31.59 -13.60
C ALA A 26 -6.38 30.07 -13.59
N SER A 27 -5.17 29.60 -13.30
CA SER A 27 -4.91 28.18 -13.14
C SER A 27 -5.81 27.66 -12.02
N THR A 28 -6.81 26.87 -12.38
CA THR A 28 -7.56 26.04 -11.45
C THR A 28 -6.55 25.21 -10.69
N GLN A 29 -6.32 25.54 -9.42
CA GLN A 29 -5.48 24.72 -8.56
C GLN A 29 -6.09 23.31 -8.59
N ALA A 30 -5.30 22.34 -9.06
CA ALA A 30 -5.70 20.95 -9.01
C ALA A 30 -5.78 20.58 -7.54
N THR A 31 -7.00 20.60 -6.98
CA THR A 31 -7.26 20.06 -5.66
C THR A 31 -6.93 18.58 -5.73
N THR A 32 -5.79 18.19 -5.17
CA THR A 32 -5.46 16.78 -4.99
C THR A 32 -6.60 16.16 -4.19
N PRO A 33 -7.33 15.16 -4.74
CA PRO A 33 -8.38 14.50 -3.97
C PRO A 33 -7.76 13.95 -2.69
N PRO A 34 -8.47 14.06 -1.54
CA PRO A 34 -7.95 13.60 -0.27
C PRO A 34 -7.53 12.13 -0.39
N PRO A 35 -6.44 11.72 0.30
CA PRO A 35 -5.95 10.36 0.22
C PRO A 35 -7.07 9.38 0.59
N LYS A 36 -7.26 8.37 -0.27
CA LYS A 36 -8.32 7.38 -0.11
C LYS A 36 -8.04 6.55 1.13
N ARG A 37 -8.92 6.65 2.15
CA ARG A 37 -8.85 5.85 3.37
C ARG A 37 -9.38 4.43 3.13
N PHE A 38 -8.66 3.44 3.64
CA PHE A 38 -9.04 2.03 3.64
C PHE A 38 -10.37 1.83 4.36
N ASN A 39 -11.25 1.03 3.75
CA ASN A 39 -12.53 0.67 4.33
C ASN A 39 -13.02 -0.69 3.80
N PHE A 40 -14.14 -1.17 4.34
CA PHE A 40 -14.71 -2.46 3.98
C PHE A 40 -15.04 -2.61 2.47
N ALA A 41 -15.39 -1.52 1.78
CA ALA A 41 -15.67 -1.59 0.34
C ALA A 41 -14.41 -1.91 -0.49
N ASP A 42 -13.21 -1.65 0.04
CA ASP A 42 -11.95 -2.08 -0.58
C ASP A 42 -11.77 -3.60 -0.50
N VAL A 43 -12.10 -4.20 0.64
CA VAL A 43 -12.11 -5.66 0.82
C VAL A 43 -13.12 -6.32 -0.12
N ARG A 44 -14.35 -5.79 -0.17
CA ARG A 44 -15.40 -6.29 -1.07
C ARG A 44 -14.96 -6.23 -2.53
N ARG A 45 -14.44 -5.08 -2.98
CA ARG A 45 -13.96 -4.91 -4.36
C ARG A 45 -12.84 -5.89 -4.69
N ARG A 46 -11.91 -6.14 -3.74
CA ARG A 46 -10.84 -7.14 -3.94
C ARG A 46 -11.42 -8.55 -4.10
N ALA A 47 -12.39 -8.92 -3.28
CA ALA A 47 -13.07 -10.22 -3.37
C ALA A 47 -13.85 -10.38 -4.70
N GLU A 48 -14.57 -9.34 -5.13
CA GLU A 48 -15.28 -9.30 -6.42
C GLU A 48 -14.31 -9.54 -7.59
N VAL A 49 -13.16 -8.85 -7.60
CA VAL A 49 -12.13 -9.05 -8.62
C VAL A 49 -11.60 -10.48 -8.60
N LEU A 50 -11.24 -11.02 -7.43
CA LEU A 50 -10.74 -12.39 -7.31
C LEU A 50 -11.75 -13.44 -7.81
N ALA A 51 -13.05 -13.21 -7.58
CA ALA A 51 -14.11 -14.10 -8.03
C ALA A 51 -14.28 -14.16 -9.56
N THR A 52 -13.74 -13.19 -10.30
CA THR A 52 -13.75 -13.19 -11.78
C THR A 52 -12.66 -14.06 -12.39
N HIS A 53 -11.73 -14.57 -11.59
CA HIS A 53 -10.61 -15.39 -12.05
C HIS A 53 -10.72 -16.83 -11.52
N PRO A 54 -10.14 -17.82 -12.22
CA PRO A 54 -10.01 -19.17 -11.68
C PRO A 54 -9.29 -19.16 -10.33
N PHE A 55 -9.67 -20.07 -9.43
CA PHE A 55 -9.01 -20.22 -8.15
C PHE A 55 -7.52 -20.48 -8.31
N GLN A 56 -6.71 -19.69 -7.60
CA GLN A 56 -5.26 -19.85 -7.52
C GLN A 56 -4.91 -20.25 -6.10
N ALA A 57 -4.46 -21.50 -5.93
CA ALA A 57 -3.90 -21.95 -4.66
C ALA A 57 -2.63 -21.15 -4.36
N GLN A 58 -2.49 -20.68 -3.12
CA GLN A 58 -1.24 -20.09 -2.66
C GLN A 58 -0.11 -21.13 -2.76
N SER A 59 1.08 -20.70 -3.18
CA SER A 59 2.25 -21.57 -3.16
C SER A 59 2.63 -21.87 -1.71
N ASN A 60 2.28 -23.05 -1.22
CA ASN A 60 2.59 -23.51 0.13
C ASN A 60 4.04 -23.99 0.25
N VAL A 61 5.01 -23.16 -0.16
CA VAL A 61 6.43 -23.46 0.06
C VAL A 61 6.74 -23.09 1.52
N LEU A 62 6.38 -24.02 2.40
CA LEU A 62 6.82 -24.01 3.79
C LEU A 62 8.13 -24.81 3.89
N PRO A 63 9.15 -24.30 4.61
CA PRO A 63 10.37 -25.06 4.86
C PRO A 63 10.09 -26.45 5.41
N ASP A 64 10.89 -27.44 5.00
CA ASP A 64 10.65 -28.85 5.32
C ASP A 64 10.57 -29.11 6.83
N PHE A 65 11.35 -28.38 7.63
CA PHE A 65 11.28 -28.44 9.09
C PHE A 65 9.86 -28.22 9.63
N LEU A 66 9.18 -27.17 9.19
CA LEU A 66 7.82 -26.85 9.66
C LEU A 66 6.77 -27.77 9.03
N LYS A 67 7.02 -28.23 7.80
CA LYS A 67 6.11 -29.12 7.07
C LYS A 67 6.01 -30.51 7.70
N HIS A 68 7.10 -31.02 8.27
CA HIS A 68 7.20 -32.37 8.80
C HIS A 68 7.14 -32.44 10.34
N LEU A 69 6.71 -31.36 11.00
CA LEU A 69 6.45 -31.40 12.44
C LEU A 69 5.37 -32.44 12.74
N ASP A 70 5.67 -33.35 13.66
CA ASP A 70 4.65 -34.18 14.29
C ASP A 70 3.81 -33.39 15.31
N TYR A 71 2.80 -34.06 15.88
CA TYR A 71 1.90 -33.44 16.84
C TYR A 71 2.60 -32.94 18.11
N ASP A 72 3.54 -33.71 18.66
CA ASP A 72 4.23 -33.36 19.89
C ASP A 72 5.19 -32.19 19.65
N GLN A 73 5.91 -32.21 18.53
CA GLN A 73 6.78 -31.12 18.08
C GLN A 73 6.01 -29.82 17.88
N TYR A 74 4.88 -29.87 17.17
CA TYR A 74 4.06 -28.68 16.92
C TYR A 74 3.46 -28.09 18.21
N ARG A 75 2.95 -28.94 19.11
CA ARG A 75 2.41 -28.49 20.40
C ARG A 75 3.50 -27.89 21.32
N ASP A 76 4.77 -28.26 21.12
CA ASP A 76 5.88 -27.68 21.87
C ASP A 76 6.20 -26.24 21.42
N ILE A 77 5.77 -25.84 20.22
CA ILE A 77 5.94 -24.47 19.73
C ILE A 77 4.95 -23.54 20.44
N ARG A 78 5.46 -22.50 21.10
CA ARG A 78 4.66 -21.55 21.88
C ARG A 78 4.89 -20.12 21.40
N PHE A 79 3.81 -19.37 21.26
CA PHE A 79 3.92 -17.93 21.06
C PHE A 79 4.54 -17.28 22.31
N ARG A 80 5.50 -16.39 22.10
CA ARG A 80 6.09 -15.55 23.15
C ARG A 80 5.10 -14.46 23.52
N ALA A 81 4.35 -14.64 24.61
CA ALA A 81 3.30 -13.70 24.99
C ALA A 81 3.83 -12.26 25.06
N GLU A 82 5.03 -12.03 25.58
CA GLU A 82 5.71 -10.73 25.61
C GLU A 82 5.83 -10.03 24.23
N ARG A 83 5.71 -10.78 23.12
CA ARG A 83 5.69 -10.27 21.74
C ARG A 83 4.30 -9.98 21.18
N SER A 84 3.22 -10.09 21.96
CA SER A 84 1.86 -9.77 21.48
C SER A 84 1.81 -8.37 20.87
N LEU A 85 1.15 -8.25 19.72
CA LEU A 85 0.90 -6.95 19.11
C LEU A 85 0.03 -6.12 20.07
N TRP A 86 0.47 -4.88 20.31
CA TRP A 86 -0.16 -3.89 21.18
C TRP A 86 -0.14 -4.17 22.69
N ARG A 87 0.63 -5.16 23.16
CA ARG A 87 0.82 -5.44 24.60
C ARG A 87 1.10 -4.17 25.42
N ASP A 88 2.00 -3.33 24.91
CA ASP A 88 2.48 -2.13 25.63
C ASP A 88 1.66 -0.87 25.33
N GLN A 89 0.52 -0.97 24.63
CA GLN A 89 -0.27 0.19 24.17
C GLN A 89 -1.49 0.50 25.03
N SER A 90 -1.67 -0.17 26.18
CA SER A 90 -2.80 0.07 27.11
C SER A 90 -4.18 -0.07 26.46
N LEU A 91 -4.28 -0.94 25.46
CA LEU A 91 -5.54 -1.31 24.82
C LEU A 91 -6.25 -2.40 25.66
N PRO A 92 -7.59 -2.50 25.59
CA PRO A 92 -8.32 -3.58 26.27
C PRO A 92 -8.15 -4.94 25.59
N PHE A 93 -7.29 -5.04 24.58
CA PHE A 93 -6.97 -6.25 23.84
C PHE A 93 -5.55 -6.20 23.29
N GLU A 94 -5.04 -7.38 22.97
CA GLU A 94 -3.78 -7.61 22.28
C GLU A 94 -3.98 -8.72 21.24
N ILE A 95 -3.07 -8.87 20.29
CA ILE A 95 -3.12 -9.93 19.28
C ILE A 95 -1.92 -10.85 19.42
N GLN A 96 -2.19 -12.16 19.41
CA GLN A 96 -1.20 -13.23 19.35
C GLN A 96 -1.35 -14.00 18.04
N PHE A 97 -0.25 -14.56 17.55
CA PHE A 97 -0.21 -15.25 16.27
C PHE A 97 -0.08 -16.76 16.47
N ALA A 98 -0.58 -17.52 15.49
CA ALA A 98 -0.43 -18.97 15.45
C ALA A 98 0.83 -19.35 14.67
N PRO A 99 1.60 -20.36 15.12
CA PRO A 99 2.75 -20.84 14.37
C PRO A 99 2.31 -21.59 13.10
N LEU A 100 3.15 -21.55 12.07
CA LEU A 100 3.01 -22.40 10.89
C LEU A 100 3.55 -23.80 11.18
N GLY A 101 3.04 -24.77 10.42
CA GLY A 101 3.45 -26.17 10.47
C GLY A 101 2.33 -27.11 10.91
N PHE A 102 2.64 -28.41 10.90
CA PHE A 102 1.71 -29.52 11.16
C PHE A 102 0.46 -29.55 10.26
N LEU A 103 -0.53 -28.70 10.51
CA LEU A 103 -1.73 -28.56 9.67
C LEU A 103 -1.85 -27.15 9.05
N PHE A 104 -1.05 -26.19 9.51
CA PHE A 104 -1.10 -24.79 9.12
C PHE A 104 0.03 -24.46 8.15
N PHE A 105 -0.16 -24.87 6.89
CA PHE A 105 0.85 -24.66 5.83
C PHE A 105 0.66 -23.37 5.04
N GLN A 106 -0.51 -22.73 5.16
CA GLN A 106 -0.86 -21.56 4.38
C GLN A 106 -0.54 -20.29 5.17
N ARG A 107 0.25 -19.42 4.55
CA ARG A 107 0.59 -18.09 5.10
C ARG A 107 -0.59 -17.14 4.90
N VAL A 108 -0.84 -16.32 5.91
CA VAL A 108 -1.87 -15.28 5.85
C VAL A 108 -1.19 -13.93 6.01
N ALA A 109 -1.32 -13.07 5.01
CA ALA A 109 -0.85 -11.69 5.09
C ALA A 109 -1.75 -10.90 6.05
N ILE A 110 -1.14 -10.28 7.05
CA ILE A 110 -1.84 -9.46 8.05
C ILE A 110 -1.50 -8.00 7.80
N ASN A 111 -2.53 -7.14 7.80
CA ASN A 111 -2.34 -5.69 7.76
C ASN A 111 -2.94 -5.08 9.02
N VAL A 112 -2.26 -4.07 9.56
CA VAL A 112 -2.81 -3.17 10.56
C VAL A 112 -3.46 -2.00 9.84
N VAL A 113 -4.71 -1.71 10.19
CA VAL A 113 -5.42 -0.53 9.70
C VAL A 113 -5.58 0.44 10.86
N ASP A 114 -4.94 1.60 10.76
CA ASP A 114 -5.02 2.67 11.74
C ASP A 114 -5.32 4.00 11.05
N GLU A 115 -6.26 4.77 11.59
CA GLU A 115 -6.78 6.03 11.00
C GLU A 115 -7.20 5.96 9.51
N GLY A 116 -7.47 4.75 8.99
CA GLY A 116 -7.80 4.50 7.59
C GLY A 116 -6.58 4.25 6.69
N GLU A 117 -5.39 4.10 7.26
CA GLU A 117 -4.19 3.65 6.56
C GLU A 117 -3.96 2.16 6.82
N SER A 118 -3.87 1.36 5.75
CA SER A 118 -3.52 -0.05 5.84
C SER A 118 -2.01 -0.21 5.66
N ARG A 119 -1.34 -0.85 6.61
CA ARG A 119 0.10 -1.16 6.55
C ARG A 119 0.32 -2.65 6.77
N PRO A 120 1.21 -3.31 5.99
CA PRO A 120 1.55 -4.70 6.24
C PRO A 120 2.18 -4.84 7.61
N LEU A 121 1.78 -5.89 8.33
CA LEU A 121 2.47 -6.31 9.54
C LEU A 121 3.61 -7.25 9.11
N GLU A 122 4.84 -6.75 9.20
CA GLU A 122 6.03 -7.53 8.87
C GLU A 122 6.17 -8.74 9.80
N TYR A 123 6.51 -9.89 9.21
CA TYR A 123 6.77 -11.09 9.98
C TYR A 123 8.04 -10.94 10.82
N VAL A 124 7.99 -11.41 12.07
CA VAL A 124 9.12 -11.42 12.98
C VAL A 124 9.45 -12.86 13.34
N SER A 125 10.68 -13.29 13.05
CA SER A 125 11.10 -14.69 13.25
C SER A 125 11.20 -15.12 14.72
N ASP A 126 11.20 -14.18 15.67
CA ASP A 126 11.36 -14.45 17.10
C ASP A 126 10.05 -14.54 17.90
N LEU A 127 8.90 -14.53 17.20
CA LEU A 127 7.57 -14.59 17.83
C LEU A 127 7.29 -15.90 18.58
N PHE A 128 8.05 -16.96 18.27
CA PHE A 128 7.80 -18.30 18.78
C PHE A 128 9.01 -18.86 19.52
N ASP A 129 8.73 -19.52 20.64
CA ASP A 129 9.62 -20.47 21.27
C ASP A 129 9.39 -21.84 20.64
N TYR A 130 10.43 -22.43 20.08
CA TYR A 130 10.36 -23.75 19.44
C TYR A 130 10.54 -24.90 20.44
N GLY A 131 10.73 -24.62 21.72
CA GLY A 131 10.86 -25.63 22.76
C GLY A 131 12.07 -26.54 22.52
N LYS A 132 11.82 -27.85 22.51
CA LYS A 132 12.85 -28.89 22.32
C LYS A 132 13.14 -29.19 20.85
N ASN A 133 12.44 -28.53 19.91
CA ASN A 133 12.63 -28.77 18.50
C ASN A 133 14.02 -28.32 18.04
N LYS A 134 14.65 -29.12 17.18
CA LYS A 134 15.93 -28.76 16.54
C LYS A 134 15.66 -27.89 15.32
N VAL A 135 15.65 -26.58 15.53
CA VAL A 135 15.42 -25.60 14.46
C VAL A 135 16.66 -25.50 13.56
N PRO A 136 16.53 -25.65 12.23
CA PRO A 136 17.64 -25.43 11.30
C PRO A 136 18.14 -23.98 11.32
N GLU A 137 19.45 -23.79 11.16
CA GLU A 137 20.08 -22.46 11.12
C GLU A 137 19.65 -21.65 9.87
N ASP A 138 19.27 -22.35 8.80
CA ASP A 138 18.86 -21.79 7.51
C ASP A 138 17.35 -21.57 7.39
N LEU A 139 16.59 -21.68 8.49
CA LEU A 139 15.17 -21.37 8.48
C LEU A 139 14.97 -19.92 7.99
N PRO A 140 14.19 -19.70 6.91
CA PRO A 140 13.94 -18.36 6.39
C PRO A 140 13.42 -17.43 7.48
N LYS A 141 13.94 -16.21 7.50
CA LYS A 141 13.50 -15.18 8.46
C LYS A 141 12.09 -14.67 8.17
N ASP A 142 11.64 -14.81 6.94
CA ASP A 142 10.29 -14.46 6.49
C ASP A 142 9.49 -15.75 6.21
N LEU A 143 8.71 -16.17 7.21
CA LEU A 143 7.83 -17.33 7.12
C LEU A 143 6.37 -16.96 6.89
N GLY A 144 6.03 -15.67 6.82
CA GLY A 144 4.65 -15.19 6.82
C GLY A 144 4.46 -14.02 5.89
#